data_AF-A0A969L416-F1
#
_entry.id   AF-A0A969L416-F1
#
_cell.length_a   1.000
_cell.length_b   1.000
_cell.length_c   1.000
_cell.angle_alpha   90.00
_cell.angle_beta   90.00
_cell.angle_gamma   90.00
#
_symmetry.space_group_name_H-M   'P 1'
#
loop_
_entity.id
_entity.type
_entity.pdbx_description
1 polymer ?
#
loop_
_entity_poly.entity_id
_entity_poly.type
_entity_poly.pdbx_seq_one_letter_code
_entity_poly.pdbx_strand_id
1 'polypeptide(L)'
;MRHRVMVQQKGYKDFLLSGVSDDPLESIPEYHLYQNGMAFLRQAAQNPGRPWALFLSTEAPHDPYVVPAAYYERYNLADIPRPASFDDPLTDRPTIYRRIQQVWRQLDWPDFAQAIACYYAYCSLVDDLVGGLLAALAETGQAENTLVVFTSDHGDYAGAHRLFLKGIPRF
;
A
#
# COMPACT_ATOMS: atom_id res chain seq x y z
N MET A 1 5.75 -0.17 17.75
CA MET A 1 5.11 0.66 16.71
C MET A 1 5.14 2.14 17.11
N ARG A 2 5.74 2.98 16.26
CA ARG A 2 5.93 4.43 16.42
C ARG A 2 5.11 5.19 15.36
N HIS A 3 5.07 6.52 15.44
CA HIS A 3 4.43 7.41 14.44
C HIS A 3 2.99 7.01 14.05
N ARG A 4 2.16 6.71 15.06
CA ARG A 4 0.80 6.21 14.84
C ARG A 4 -0.17 7.34 14.52
N VAL A 5 -0.95 7.18 13.45
CA VAL A 5 -2.11 8.03 13.16
C VAL A 5 -3.38 7.25 13.49
N MET A 6 -4.19 7.78 14.41
CA MET A 6 -5.42 7.15 14.89
C MET A 6 -6.64 8.00 14.51
N VAL A 7 -7.70 7.35 14.07
CA VAL A 7 -9.01 7.96 13.85
C VAL A 7 -9.98 7.46 14.90
N GLN A 8 -10.66 8.38 15.59
CA GLN A 8 -11.62 8.05 16.64
C GLN A 8 -13.02 8.47 16.20
N GLN A 9 -13.96 7.54 16.32
CA GLN A 9 -15.36 7.81 16.01
C GLN A 9 -16.23 7.34 17.16
N LYS A 10 -17.09 8.23 17.64
CA LYS A 10 -18.02 7.90 18.73
C LYS A 10 -18.89 6.69 18.33
N GLY A 11 -18.83 5.63 19.14
CA GLY A 11 -19.59 4.39 18.91
C GLY A 11 -18.86 3.34 18.07
N TYR A 12 -17.65 3.63 17.59
CA TYR A 12 -16.79 2.69 16.87
C TYR A 12 -15.48 2.46 17.64
N LYS A 13 -14.76 1.39 17.31
CA LYS A 13 -13.41 1.16 17.83
C LYS A 13 -12.45 2.18 17.20
N ASP A 14 -11.42 2.55 17.95
CA ASP A 14 -10.31 3.35 17.43
C ASP A 14 -9.70 2.67 16.20
N PHE A 15 -9.60 3.42 15.11
CA PHE A 15 -9.08 2.94 13.84
C PHE A 15 -7.63 3.41 13.67
N LEU A 16 -6.70 2.46 13.60
CA LEU A 16 -5.32 2.75 13.22
C LEU A 16 -5.30 3.00 11.72
N LEU A 17 -4.90 4.19 11.28
CA LEU A 17 -4.76 4.51 9.87
C LEU A 17 -3.35 4.16 9.37
N SER A 18 -2.32 4.55 10.13
CA SER A 18 -0.93 4.29 9.77
C SER A 18 -0.03 4.15 10.99
N GLY A 19 1.14 3.55 10.79
CA GLY A 19 2.17 3.44 11.80
C GLY A 19 3.50 2.92 11.25
N VAL A 20 4.53 2.99 12.09
CA VAL A 20 5.86 2.47 11.76
C VAL A 20 6.16 1.32 12.72
N SER A 21 6.38 0.12 12.17
CA SER A 21 6.82 -1.02 12.96
C SER A 21 8.36 -1.08 13.05
N ASP A 22 8.84 -1.56 14.19
CA ASP A 22 10.24 -1.89 14.42
C ASP A 22 10.50 -3.39 14.15
N ASP A 23 9.46 -4.12 13.77
CA ASP A 23 9.55 -5.53 13.41
C ASP A 23 10.38 -5.69 12.12
N PRO A 24 11.09 -6.82 11.97
CA PRO A 24 11.89 -7.10 10.78
C PRO A 24 11.01 -7.26 9.53
N LEU A 25 11.59 -7.06 8.35
CA LEU A 25 10.87 -7.20 7.07
C LEU A 25 10.21 -8.58 6.93
N GLU A 26 10.87 -9.61 7.46
CA GLU A 26 10.44 -10.98 7.47
C GLU A 26 9.15 -11.21 8.27
N SER A 27 8.74 -10.29 9.15
CA SER A 27 7.47 -10.43 9.86
C SER A 27 6.26 -10.02 9.03
N ILE A 28 6.47 -9.43 7.85
CA ILE A 28 5.39 -8.91 7.01
C ILE A 28 4.81 -10.04 6.15
N PRO A 29 3.48 -10.20 6.07
CA PRO A 29 2.85 -11.24 5.25
C PRO A 29 3.28 -11.21 3.78
N GLU A 30 3.40 -10.01 3.18
CA GLU A 30 3.87 -9.86 1.81
C GLU A 30 5.24 -10.48 1.57
N TYR A 31 6.18 -10.30 2.50
CA TYR A 31 7.52 -10.85 2.35
C TYR A 31 7.45 -12.38 2.15
N HIS A 32 6.70 -13.08 3.00
CA HIS A 32 6.52 -14.52 2.89
C HIS A 32 5.82 -14.94 1.59
N LEU A 33 4.81 -14.19 1.16
CA LEU A 33 4.09 -14.49 -0.08
C LEU A 33 5.03 -14.41 -1.30
N TYR A 34 5.88 -13.38 -1.38
CA TYR A 34 6.86 -13.25 -2.44
C TYR A 34 7.99 -14.28 -2.35
N GLN A 35 8.46 -14.64 -1.15
CA GLN A 35 9.42 -15.74 -0.96
C GLN A 35 8.85 -17.07 -1.47
N ASN A 36 7.57 -17.35 -1.20
CA ASN A 36 6.90 -18.54 -1.73
C ASN A 36 6.77 -18.49 -3.25
N GLY A 37 6.48 -17.32 -3.83
CA GLY A 37 6.48 -17.11 -5.28
C GLY A 37 7.84 -17.39 -5.92
N MET A 38 8.92 -16.86 -5.34
CA MET A 38 10.29 -17.13 -5.80
C MET A 38 10.67 -18.60 -5.67
N ALA A 39 10.31 -19.25 -4.56
CA ALA A 39 10.52 -20.69 -4.37
C ALA A 39 9.77 -21.53 -5.41
N PHE A 40 8.52 -21.15 -5.72
CA PHE A 40 7.74 -21.76 -6.78
C PHE A 40 8.43 -21.64 -8.14
N LEU A 41 8.94 -20.45 -8.51
CA LEU A 41 9.65 -20.26 -9.78
C LEU A 41 10.89 -21.17 -9.88
N ARG A 42 11.66 -21.30 -8.80
CA ARG A 42 12.82 -22.23 -8.75
C ARG A 42 12.42 -23.68 -8.89
N GLN A 43 11.29 -24.09 -8.32
CA GLN A 43 10.76 -25.44 -8.48
C GLN A 43 10.24 -25.69 -9.90
N ALA A 44 9.53 -24.73 -10.49
CA ALA A 44 8.99 -24.81 -11.84
C ALA A 44 10.10 -24.97 -12.89
N ALA A 45 11.24 -24.30 -12.70
CA ALA A 45 12.40 -24.41 -13.56
C ALA A 45 12.99 -25.84 -13.67
N GLN A 46 12.70 -26.72 -12.71
CA GLN A 46 13.11 -28.13 -12.77
C GLN A 46 12.32 -28.94 -13.81
N ASN A 47 11.22 -28.40 -14.35
CA ASN A 47 10.37 -29.04 -15.35
C ASN A 47 10.02 -28.07 -16.50
N PRO A 48 10.99 -27.66 -17.34
CA PRO A 48 10.82 -26.58 -18.32
C PRO A 48 9.75 -26.84 -19.39
N GLY A 49 9.29 -28.08 -19.57
CA GLY A 49 8.21 -28.43 -20.50
C GLY A 49 6.79 -28.27 -19.94
N ARG A 50 6.64 -27.96 -18.65
CA ARG A 50 5.32 -27.81 -18.01
C ARG A 50 5.01 -26.32 -17.79
N PRO A 51 4.03 -25.73 -18.50
CA PRO A 51 3.63 -24.36 -18.26
C PRO A 51 3.00 -24.21 -16.87
N TRP A 52 3.11 -23.01 -16.32
CA TRP A 52 2.57 -22.66 -15.02
C TRP A 52 1.84 -21.31 -15.07
N ALA A 53 1.00 -21.08 -14.08
CA ALA A 53 0.42 -19.77 -13.77
C ALA A 53 0.65 -19.51 -12.27
N LEU A 54 1.30 -18.40 -11.95
CA LEU A 54 1.54 -17.95 -10.59
C LEU A 54 0.72 -16.68 -10.36
N PHE A 55 -0.19 -16.74 -9.38
CA PHE A 55 -0.98 -15.58 -8.96
C PHE A 55 -0.56 -15.18 -7.56
N LEU A 56 0.11 -14.04 -7.44
CA LEU A 56 0.48 -13.43 -6.16
C LEU A 56 -0.44 -12.23 -5.91
N SER A 57 -1.30 -12.36 -4.92
CA SER A 57 -2.24 -11.30 -4.51
C SER A 57 -1.91 -10.90 -3.08
N THR A 58 -1.44 -9.66 -2.93
CA THR A 58 -1.04 -9.08 -1.65
C THR A 58 -2.15 -8.22 -1.07
N GLU A 59 -2.15 -8.00 0.24
CA GLU A 59 -3.00 -6.96 0.84
C GLU A 59 -2.32 -5.60 0.75
N ALA A 60 -0.98 -5.53 0.79
CA ALA A 60 -0.26 -4.27 0.59
C ALA A 60 -0.66 -3.52 -0.69
N PRO A 61 -0.77 -2.19 -0.66
CA PRO A 61 -0.52 -1.29 0.47
C PRO A 61 -1.80 -0.94 1.28
N HIS A 62 -2.75 -1.87 1.46
CA HIS A 62 -4.02 -1.63 2.18
C HIS A 62 -3.81 -1.14 3.62
N ASP A 63 -4.83 -0.47 4.17
CA ASP A 63 -4.85 -0.01 5.54
C ASP A 63 -4.92 -1.17 6.57
N PRO A 64 -4.42 -0.99 7.81
CA PRO A 64 -3.63 0.15 8.27
C PRO A 64 -2.28 0.21 7.56
N TYR A 65 -1.83 1.41 7.16
CA TYR A 65 -0.54 1.60 6.50
C TYR A 65 0.60 1.45 7.52
N VAL A 66 0.90 0.21 7.89
CA VAL A 66 1.94 -0.15 8.85
C VAL A 66 3.13 -0.69 8.11
N VAL A 67 4.25 0.02 8.19
CA VAL A 67 5.47 -0.28 7.43
C VAL A 67 6.69 -0.40 8.34
N PRO A 68 7.73 -1.17 7.96
CA PRO A 68 8.98 -1.20 8.69
C PRO A 68 9.67 0.15 8.66
N ALA A 69 10.38 0.47 9.75
CA ALA A 69 11.18 1.69 9.86
C ALA A 69 12.14 1.90 8.67
N ALA A 70 12.80 0.83 8.20
CA ALA A 70 13.75 0.89 7.10
C ALA A 70 13.16 1.38 5.75
N TYR A 71 11.85 1.23 5.54
CA TYR A 71 11.16 1.78 4.37
C TYR A 71 10.63 3.19 4.64
N TYR A 72 10.07 3.40 5.84
CA TYR A 72 9.56 4.70 6.24
C TYR A 72 10.64 5.79 6.24
N GLU A 73 11.84 5.47 6.73
CA GLU A 73 12.98 6.39 6.81
C GLU A 73 13.49 6.88 5.45
N ARG A 74 13.05 6.27 4.34
CA ARG A 74 13.33 6.74 2.97
C ARG A 74 12.53 8.01 2.61
N TYR A 75 11.52 8.36 3.42
CA TYR A 75 10.59 9.45 3.15
C TYR A 75 10.73 10.58 4.16
N ASN A 76 10.85 11.80 3.64
CA ASN A 76 10.79 13.01 4.44
C ASN A 76 9.37 13.61 4.35
N LEU A 77 8.74 13.84 5.52
CA LEU A 77 7.37 14.35 5.59
C LEU A 77 7.19 15.71 4.92
N ALA A 78 8.24 16.54 4.89
CA ALA A 78 8.20 17.85 4.23
C ALA A 78 8.09 17.75 2.70
N ASP A 79 8.50 16.62 2.12
CA ASP A 79 8.49 16.38 0.68
C ASP A 79 7.19 15.69 0.22
N ILE A 80 6.33 15.28 1.16
CA ILE A 80 5.04 14.69 0.83
C ILE A 80 4.14 15.76 0.21
N PRO A 81 3.70 15.59 -1.06
CA PRO A 81 2.93 16.61 -1.73
C PRO A 81 1.52 16.68 -1.15
N ARG A 82 1.09 17.88 -0.76
CA ARG A 82 -0.29 18.13 -0.40
C ARG A 82 -1.15 18.15 -1.65
N PRO A 83 -2.16 17.27 -1.80
CA PRO A 83 -3.03 17.29 -2.96
C PRO A 83 -3.71 18.66 -3.11
N ALA A 84 -3.75 19.19 -4.34
CA ALA A 84 -4.40 20.48 -4.60
C ALA A 84 -5.88 20.50 -4.19
N SER A 85 -6.54 19.33 -4.23
CA SER A 85 -7.92 19.15 -3.82
C SER A 85 -8.10 18.93 -2.32
N PHE A 86 -7.04 18.92 -1.51
CA PHE A 86 -7.14 18.56 -0.08
C PHE A 86 -8.17 19.39 0.68
N ASP A 87 -8.21 20.71 0.44
CA ASP A 87 -9.13 21.63 1.11
C ASP A 87 -10.46 21.84 0.35
N ASP A 88 -10.75 21.01 -0.66
CA ASP A 88 -12.00 21.09 -1.40
C ASP A 88 -13.20 20.90 -0.45
N PRO A 89 -14.11 21.91 -0.34
CA PRO A 89 -15.26 21.83 0.54
C PRO A 89 -16.38 20.93 -0.01
N LEU A 90 -16.27 20.48 -1.28
CA LEU A 90 -17.22 19.58 -1.94
C LEU A 90 -18.67 20.08 -1.87
N THR A 91 -18.87 21.39 -1.91
CA THR A 91 -20.19 22.03 -1.73
C THR A 91 -21.12 21.85 -2.93
N ASP A 92 -20.54 21.65 -4.11
CA ASP A 92 -21.22 21.35 -5.38
C ASP A 92 -21.47 19.85 -5.57
N ARG A 93 -21.06 19.01 -4.61
CA ARG A 93 -21.18 17.55 -4.68
C ARG A 93 -22.29 17.02 -3.78
N PRO A 94 -22.81 15.81 -4.04
CA PRO A 94 -23.76 15.14 -3.15
C PRO A 94 -23.26 15.09 -1.69
N THR A 95 -24.16 15.34 -0.74
CA THR A 95 -23.84 15.47 0.69
C THR A 95 -23.10 14.27 1.29
N ILE A 96 -23.22 13.08 0.68
CA ILE A 96 -22.50 11.89 1.13
C ILE A 96 -20.98 12.09 1.14
N TYR A 97 -20.41 12.81 0.17
CA TYR A 97 -18.98 13.06 0.12
C TYR A 97 -18.50 13.92 1.30
N ARG A 98 -19.25 14.98 1.64
CA ARG A 98 -18.97 15.80 2.82
C ARG A 98 -19.09 15.00 4.12
N ARG A 99 -20.02 14.03 4.19
CA ARG A 99 -20.16 13.13 5.35
C ARG A 99 -18.98 12.19 5.50
N ILE A 100 -18.50 11.58 4.41
CA ILE A 100 -17.31 10.72 4.44
C ILE A 100 -16.08 11.56 4.81
N GLN A 101 -15.95 12.78 4.28
CA GLN A 101 -14.87 13.70 4.65
C GLN A 101 -14.87 14.03 6.15
N GLN A 102 -16.03 14.00 6.84
CA GLN A 102 -16.09 14.25 8.28
C GLN A 102 -15.34 13.21 9.12
N VAL A 103 -15.18 11.99 8.61
CA VAL A 103 -14.41 10.92 9.29
C VAL A 103 -12.98 11.36 9.59
N TRP A 104 -12.39 12.14 8.68
CA TRP A 104 -10.98 12.53 8.72
C TRP A 104 -10.76 13.94 9.28
N ARG A 105 -11.81 14.61 9.77
CA ARG A 105 -11.75 16.01 10.22
C ARG A 105 -10.88 16.22 11.45
N GLN A 106 -10.69 15.18 12.26
CA GLN A 106 -9.82 15.25 13.44
C GLN A 106 -8.33 15.28 13.08
N LEU A 107 -7.96 14.88 11.86
CA LEU A 107 -6.58 14.82 11.40
C LEU A 107 -6.21 16.13 10.71
N ASP A 108 -4.99 16.61 10.95
CA ASP A 108 -4.42 17.77 10.27
C ASP A 108 -3.47 17.36 9.12
N TRP A 109 -2.85 18.34 8.45
CA TRP A 109 -1.97 18.02 7.34
C TRP A 109 -0.76 17.16 7.74
N PRO A 110 -0.02 17.45 8.83
CA PRO A 110 1.00 16.55 9.36
C PRO A 110 0.55 15.09 9.54
N ASP A 111 -0.64 14.85 10.09
CA ASP A 111 -1.20 13.50 10.22
C ASP A 111 -1.41 12.83 8.85
N PHE A 112 -1.93 13.58 7.88
CA PHE A 112 -2.11 13.08 6.51
C PHE A 112 -0.76 12.80 5.83
N ALA A 113 0.21 13.70 5.94
CA ALA A 113 1.54 13.52 5.38
C ALA A 113 2.23 12.28 5.98
N GLN A 114 2.07 12.05 7.28
CA GLN A 114 2.55 10.84 7.97
C GLN A 114 1.91 9.57 7.40
N ALA A 115 0.59 9.55 7.22
CA ALA A 115 -0.11 8.39 6.66
C ALA A 115 0.23 8.14 5.19
N ILE A 116 0.34 9.19 4.38
CA ILE A 116 0.74 9.11 2.97
C ILE A 116 2.20 8.63 2.85
N ALA A 117 3.11 9.09 3.71
CA ALA A 117 4.49 8.60 3.75
C ALA A 117 4.55 7.11 4.06
N CYS A 118 3.75 6.62 5.03
CA CYS A 118 3.61 5.18 5.28
C CYS A 118 3.06 4.43 4.06
N TYR A 119 2.04 4.96 3.38
CA TYR A 119 1.50 4.37 2.16
C TYR A 119 2.56 4.27 1.05
N TYR A 120 3.31 5.34 0.78
CA TYR A 120 4.40 5.33 -0.21
C TYR A 120 5.54 4.37 0.18
N ALA A 121 5.91 4.33 1.46
CA ALA A 121 6.87 3.37 1.99
C ALA A 121 6.43 1.92 1.76
N TYR A 122 5.14 1.64 1.87
CA TYR A 122 4.59 0.32 1.59
C TYR A 122 4.63 0.02 0.08
N CYS A 123 4.35 1.01 -0.78
CA CYS A 123 4.54 0.87 -2.23
C CYS A 123 6.00 0.54 -2.58
N SER A 124 6.99 1.21 -1.99
CA SER A 124 8.40 0.88 -2.18
C SER A 124 8.77 -0.52 -1.71
N LEU A 125 8.13 -0.99 -0.63
CA LEU A 125 8.32 -2.35 -0.15
C LEU A 125 7.81 -3.37 -1.17
N VAL A 126 6.62 -3.15 -1.71
CA VAL A 126 6.07 -3.99 -2.79
C VAL A 126 6.97 -3.94 -4.03
N ASP A 127 7.48 -2.77 -4.39
CA ASP A 127 8.42 -2.60 -5.52
C ASP A 127 9.70 -3.45 -5.34
N ASP A 128 10.35 -3.37 -4.18
CA ASP A 128 11.53 -4.18 -3.85
C ASP A 128 11.21 -5.70 -3.91
N LEU A 129 10.02 -6.12 -3.44
CA LEU A 129 9.58 -7.52 -3.50
C LEU A 129 9.29 -8.00 -4.93
N VAL A 130 8.64 -7.16 -5.76
CA VAL A 130 8.43 -7.43 -7.19
C VAL A 130 9.76 -7.54 -7.91
N GLY A 131 10.71 -6.65 -7.62
CA GLY A 131 12.08 -6.71 -8.13
C GLY A 131 12.74 -8.06 -7.84
N GLY A 132 12.62 -8.57 -6.60
CA GLY A 132 13.11 -9.90 -6.23
C GLY A 132 12.45 -11.04 -7.01
N LEU A 133 11.14 -10.97 -7.26
CA LEU A 133 10.42 -11.97 -8.06
C LEU A 133 10.89 -11.97 -9.52
N LEU A 134 11.05 -10.79 -10.13
CA LEU A 134 11.56 -10.63 -11.50
C LEU A 134 13.01 -11.11 -11.61
N ALA A 135 13.84 -10.84 -10.60
CA ALA A 135 15.20 -11.36 -10.52
C ALA A 135 15.20 -12.90 -10.48
N ALA A 136 14.37 -13.53 -9.64
CA ALA A 136 14.24 -14.98 -9.58
C ALA A 136 13.76 -15.58 -10.92
N LEU A 137 12.87 -14.90 -11.64
CA LEU A 137 12.43 -15.30 -12.98
C LEU A 137 13.57 -15.27 -14.00
N ALA A 138 14.45 -14.27 -13.93
CA ALA A 138 15.63 -14.16 -14.78
C ALA A 138 16.70 -15.21 -14.41
N GLU A 139 17.02 -15.37 -13.12
CA GLU A 139 17.99 -16.34 -12.60
C GLU A 139 17.65 -17.78 -12.99
N THR A 140 16.35 -18.09 -13.07
CA THR A 140 15.85 -19.41 -13.44
C THR A 140 15.68 -19.61 -14.95
N GLY A 141 16.03 -18.61 -15.77
CA GLY A 141 15.95 -18.67 -17.24
C GLY A 141 14.53 -18.65 -17.80
N GLN A 142 13.55 -18.20 -17.02
CA GLN A 142 12.13 -18.22 -17.38
C GLN A 142 11.61 -16.88 -17.93
N ALA A 143 12.39 -15.80 -17.82
CA ALA A 143 11.95 -14.43 -18.13
C ALA A 143 11.45 -14.24 -19.57
N GLU A 144 12.18 -14.74 -20.57
CA GLU A 144 11.84 -14.55 -21.99
C GLU A 144 10.56 -15.27 -22.44
N ASN A 145 10.09 -16.26 -21.66
CA ASN A 145 8.92 -17.07 -21.98
C ASN A 145 7.83 -16.97 -20.91
N THR A 146 7.75 -15.83 -20.22
CA THR A 146 6.76 -15.58 -19.17
C THR A 146 6.06 -14.25 -19.40
N LEU A 147 4.73 -14.25 -19.48
CA LEU A 147 3.95 -13.02 -19.43
C LEU A 147 3.78 -12.57 -17.98
N VAL A 148 4.25 -11.36 -17.67
CA VAL A 148 4.04 -10.73 -16.35
C VAL A 148 2.92 -9.71 -16.45
N VAL A 149 1.90 -9.86 -15.60
CA VAL A 149 0.81 -8.89 -15.46
C VAL A 149 0.86 -8.32 -14.05
N PHE A 150 1.08 -7.01 -13.95
CA PHE A 150 1.04 -6.28 -12.68
C PHE A 150 -0.14 -5.31 -12.71
N THR A 151 -1.03 -5.41 -11.72
CA THR A 151 -2.23 -4.59 -11.61
C THR A 151 -2.65 -4.44 -10.16
N SER A 152 -3.56 -3.52 -9.90
CA SER A 152 -4.27 -3.37 -8.64
C SER A 152 -5.77 -3.54 -8.87
N ASP A 153 -6.53 -3.89 -7.83
CA ASP A 153 -7.99 -3.98 -7.87
C ASP A 153 -8.66 -2.59 -7.79
N HIS A 154 -8.05 -1.63 -7.07
CA HIS A 154 -8.46 -0.23 -6.99
C HIS A 154 -7.36 0.70 -6.45
N GLY A 155 -7.57 2.02 -6.54
CA GLY A 155 -6.68 3.01 -5.93
C GLY A 155 -7.02 3.35 -4.47
N ASP A 156 -6.27 4.29 -3.92
CA ASP A 156 -6.54 4.99 -2.67
C ASP A 156 -6.69 6.49 -2.94
N TYR A 157 -7.55 7.19 -2.19
CA TYR A 157 -7.65 8.65 -2.29
C TYR A 157 -6.35 9.36 -1.86
N ALA A 158 -5.56 8.76 -0.96
CA ALA A 158 -4.26 9.25 -0.52
C ALA A 158 -4.25 10.77 -0.19
N GLY A 159 -5.28 11.25 0.51
CA GLY A 159 -5.43 12.64 0.92
C GLY A 159 -6.19 13.55 -0.06
N ALA A 160 -6.48 13.10 -1.29
CA ALA A 160 -7.30 13.86 -2.22
C ALA A 160 -8.69 14.14 -1.61
N HIS A 161 -9.15 15.40 -1.69
CA HIS A 161 -10.40 15.85 -1.07
C HIS A 161 -10.50 15.58 0.46
N ARG A 162 -9.36 15.42 1.14
CA ARG A 162 -9.25 15.02 2.55
C ARG A 162 -9.88 13.65 2.83
N LEU A 163 -9.68 12.72 1.90
CA LEU A 163 -10.14 11.34 1.99
C LEU A 163 -8.95 10.38 2.00
N PHE A 164 -9.13 9.25 2.67
CA PHE A 164 -8.27 8.06 2.62
C PHE A 164 -9.10 6.85 2.20
N LEU A 165 -8.41 5.74 1.92
CA LEU A 165 -9.00 4.47 1.54
C LEU A 165 -9.71 4.56 0.18
N LYS A 166 -10.59 3.59 -0.06
CA LYS A 166 -11.59 3.59 -1.13
C LYS A 166 -12.96 3.99 -0.59
N GLY A 167 -13.87 4.34 -1.48
CA GLY A 167 -15.25 4.68 -1.13
C GLY A 167 -16.15 4.70 -2.35
N ILE A 168 -17.29 5.39 -2.25
CA ILE A 168 -18.26 5.52 -3.35
C ILE A 168 -17.59 6.26 -4.52
N PRO A 169 -17.29 5.60 -5.65
CA PRO A 169 -16.67 6.27 -6.77
C PRO A 169 -17.74 6.90 -7.66
N ARG A 170 -17.74 8.25 -7.74
CA ARG A 170 -17.64 9.03 -8.99
C ARG A 170 -17.67 10.52 -8.66
N PHE A 171 -16.53 11.19 -8.86
CA PHE A 171 -16.51 12.63 -9.10
C PHE A 171 -17.05 12.92 -10.50
#